data_AF-A0A7C5QCD0-F1
#
_entry.id   AF-A0A7C5QCD0-F1
#
_cell.length_a   1.000
_cell.length_b   1.000
_cell.length_c   1.000
_cell.angle_alpha   90.00
_cell.angle_beta   90.00
_cell.angle_gamma   90.00
#
_symmetry.space_group_name_H-M   'P 1'
#
loop_
_entity.id
_entity.type
_entity.pdbx_description
1 polymer ?
#
loop_
_entity_poly.entity_id
_entity_poly.type
_entity_poly.pdbx_seq_one_letter_code
_entity_poly.pdbx_strand_id
1 'polypeptide(L)'
;MQIDNRDVISFCSNDYLGLANNPQLKQATIDAINDFGVGSGAAHLVNGHSIVHHQLEEELAEFTGYPRALLFSTGYMANLGLCQALVEKGDHVFEDRLNHASLIDGGLLSGARLHRYLHNDVSSLEQKLQKVDK
;
A
#
# COMPACT_ATOMS: atom_id res chain seq x y z
N MET A 1 -15.71 15.12 -15.85
CA MET A 1 -15.54 13.82 -16.54
C MET A 1 -16.66 13.70 -17.54
N GLN A 2 -16.45 13.08 -18.69
CA GLN A 2 -17.51 12.84 -19.66
C GLN A 2 -17.83 11.33 -19.71
N ILE A 3 -19.10 10.98 -19.56
CA ILE A 3 -19.61 9.61 -19.69
C ILE A 3 -20.79 9.66 -20.65
N ASP A 4 -20.77 8.81 -21.69
CA ASP A 4 -21.81 8.78 -22.73
C ASP A 4 -22.11 10.17 -23.32
N ASN A 5 -21.06 10.94 -23.60
CA ASN A 5 -21.11 12.33 -24.08
C ASN A 5 -21.79 13.34 -23.15
N ARG A 6 -22.01 12.98 -21.88
CA ARG A 6 -22.56 13.89 -20.86
C ARG A 6 -21.50 14.27 -19.86
N ASP A 7 -21.45 15.55 -19.53
CA ASP A 7 -20.62 16.04 -18.45
C ASP A 7 -21.20 15.61 -17.10
N VAL A 8 -20.36 14.95 -16.30
CA VAL A 8 -20.72 14.46 -14.96
C VAL A 8 -19.71 14.93 -13.92
N ILE A 9 -20.21 15.07 -12.70
CA ILE A 9 -19.42 15.28 -11.50
C ILE A 9 -19.23 13.93 -10.81
N SER A 10 -17.97 13.55 -10.56
CA SER A 10 -17.67 12.31 -9.86
C SER A 10 -17.72 12.53 -8.35
N PHE A 11 -18.54 11.72 -7.67
CA PHE A 11 -18.62 11.63 -6.20
C PHE A 11 -18.11 10.27 -5.68
N CYS A 12 -17.42 9.50 -6.52
CA CYS A 12 -16.94 8.14 -6.21
C CYS A 12 -15.43 7.98 -6.42
N SER A 13 -14.69 9.08 -6.54
CA SER A 13 -13.24 9.09 -6.69
C SER A 13 -12.53 9.03 -5.33
N ASN A 14 -11.33 8.46 -5.30
CA ASN A 14 -10.40 8.54 -4.17
C ASN A 14 -9.37 9.67 -4.30
N ASP A 15 -9.50 10.53 -5.33
CA ASP A 15 -8.67 11.73 -5.49
C ASP A 15 -9.13 12.85 -4.54
N TYR A 16 -8.97 12.63 -3.23
CA TYR A 16 -9.52 13.49 -2.19
C TYR A 16 -9.04 14.95 -2.25
N LEU A 17 -7.81 15.16 -2.72
CA LEU A 17 -7.18 16.47 -2.81
C LEU A 17 -7.20 17.06 -4.22
N GLY A 18 -7.79 16.36 -5.20
CA GLY A 18 -7.82 16.81 -6.60
C GLY A 18 -6.44 16.84 -7.26
N LEU A 19 -5.51 16.01 -6.79
CA LEU A 19 -4.12 16.03 -7.25
C LEU A 19 -3.93 15.28 -8.57
N ALA A 20 -4.83 14.36 -8.94
CA ALA A 20 -4.69 13.57 -10.17
C ALA A 20 -4.60 14.43 -11.44
N ASN A 21 -5.10 15.67 -11.41
CA ASN A 21 -5.04 16.61 -12.52
C ASN A 21 -4.28 17.92 -12.22
N ASN A 22 -3.54 17.98 -11.11
CA ASN A 22 -2.82 19.18 -10.71
C ASN A 22 -1.78 19.58 -11.78
N PRO A 23 -1.78 20.84 -12.26
CA PRO A 23 -0.86 21.29 -13.31
C PRO A 23 0.62 21.16 -12.97
N GLN A 24 0.99 21.37 -11.70
CA GLN A 24 2.39 21.26 -11.26
C GLN A 24 2.86 19.80 -11.30
N LEU A 25 2.01 18.86 -10.86
CA LEU A 25 2.34 17.42 -10.93
C LEU A 25 2.44 16.93 -12.39
N LYS A 26 1.57 17.43 -13.27
CA LYS A 26 1.67 17.14 -14.72
C LYS A 26 3.01 17.60 -15.28
N GLN A 27 3.42 18.83 -14.99
CA GLN A 27 4.70 19.34 -15.47
C GLN A 27 5.88 18.54 -14.90
N ALA A 28 5.89 18.28 -13.59
CA ALA A 28 6.93 17.48 -12.94
C ALA A 28 7.05 16.07 -13.56
N THR A 29 5.92 15.46 -13.94
CA THR A 29 5.91 14.14 -14.61
C THR A 29 6.52 14.22 -16.01
N ILE A 30 6.20 15.26 -16.79
CA ILE A 30 6.76 15.48 -18.13
C ILE A 30 8.28 15.67 -18.04
N ASP A 31 8.74 16.50 -17.10
CA ASP A 31 10.16 16.77 -16.89
C ASP A 31 10.89 15.48 -16.47
N ALA A 32 10.32 14.71 -15.54
CA ALA A 32 10.89 13.42 -15.14
C ALA A 32 10.97 12.40 -16.29
N ILE A 33 9.98 12.37 -17.19
CA ILE A 33 10.03 11.52 -18.38
C ILE A 33 11.17 11.92 -19.32
N ASN A 34 11.40 13.23 -19.49
CA ASN A 34 12.50 13.72 -20.33
C ASN A 34 13.87 13.38 -19.74
N ASP A 35 14.01 13.46 -18.41
CA ASP A 35 15.29 13.27 -17.72
C ASP A 35 15.61 11.79 -17.43
N PHE A 36 14.60 10.98 -17.07
CA PHE A 36 14.77 9.61 -16.58
C PHE A 36 14.13 8.54 -17.45
N GLY A 37 13.34 8.93 -18.47
CA GLY A 37 12.59 8.01 -19.31
C GLY A 37 11.25 7.56 -18.68
N VAL A 38 10.53 6.71 -19.41
CA VAL A 38 9.15 6.30 -19.05
C VAL A 38 9.06 5.16 -18.04
N GLY A 39 10.17 4.51 -17.70
CA GLY A 39 10.16 3.34 -16.81
C GLY A 39 11.56 2.90 -16.38
N SER A 40 11.63 2.12 -15.30
CA SER A 40 12.87 1.69 -14.67
C SER A 40 13.64 0.60 -15.43
N GLY A 41 12.98 -0.13 -16.33
CA GLY A 41 13.57 -1.23 -17.10
C GLY A 41 13.82 -2.53 -16.35
N ALA A 42 13.74 -2.55 -15.02
CA ALA A 42 13.85 -3.77 -14.20
C ALA A 42 13.26 -3.58 -12.78
N ALA A 43 13.34 -4.64 -11.97
CA ALA A 43 13.04 -4.59 -10.55
C ALA A 43 14.08 -3.79 -9.76
N HIS A 44 13.70 -3.27 -8.58
CA HIS A 44 14.58 -2.49 -7.69
C HIS A 44 15.92 -3.18 -7.42
N LEU A 45 15.92 -4.49 -7.14
CA LEU A 45 17.12 -5.25 -6.78
C LEU A 45 18.13 -5.38 -7.93
N VAL A 46 17.69 -5.33 -9.18
CA VAL A 46 18.56 -5.58 -10.34
C VAL A 46 19.26 -4.28 -10.74
N ASN A 47 18.52 -3.36 -11.35
CA ASN A 47 18.98 -2.02 -11.71
C ASN A 47 17.82 -1.03 -11.90
N GLY A 48 16.63 -1.37 -11.39
CA GLY A 48 15.43 -0.53 -11.54
C GLY A 48 15.28 0.54 -10.46
N HIS A 49 16.10 0.53 -9.42
CA HIS A 49 16.06 1.55 -8.38
C HIS A 49 16.90 2.77 -8.81
N SER A 50 16.22 3.84 -9.20
CA SER A 50 16.84 5.10 -9.62
C SER A 50 16.85 6.16 -8.51
N ILE A 51 17.55 7.28 -8.74
CA ILE A 51 17.65 8.38 -7.78
C ILE A 51 16.29 8.95 -7.38
N VAL A 52 15.32 9.02 -8.31
CA VAL A 52 13.97 9.52 -8.01
C VAL A 52 13.20 8.60 -7.05
N HIS A 53 13.45 7.29 -7.09
CA HIS A 53 12.87 6.36 -6.11
C HIS A 53 13.49 6.59 -4.74
N HIS A 54 14.82 6.74 -4.69
CA HIS A 54 15.55 6.96 -3.45
C HIS A 54 15.10 8.26 -2.76
N GLN A 55 15.02 9.36 -3.51
CA GLN A 55 14.55 10.65 -2.99
C GLN A 55 13.12 10.57 -2.46
N LEU A 56 12.22 9.88 -3.18
CA LEU A 56 10.86 9.67 -2.71
C LEU A 56 10.79 8.84 -1.43
N GLU A 57 11.65 7.82 -1.27
CA GLU A 57 11.74 7.05 -0.02
C GLU A 57 12.22 7.91 1.15
N GLU A 58 13.19 8.80 0.93
CA GLU A 58 13.67 9.74 1.95
C GLU A 58 12.60 10.76 2.36
N GLU A 59 11.93 11.38 1.38
CA GLU A 59 10.83 12.33 1.62
C GLU A 59 9.65 11.66 2.34
N LEU A 60 9.27 10.44 1.95
CA LEU A 60 8.21 9.69 2.63
C LEU A 60 8.59 9.31 4.06
N ALA A 61 9.85 8.92 4.30
CA ALA A 61 10.35 8.62 5.63
C ALA A 61 10.26 9.87 6.53
N GLU A 62 10.73 11.02 6.04
CA GLU A 62 10.63 12.30 6.74
C GLU A 62 9.16 12.69 7.00
N PHE A 63 8.32 12.64 5.96
CA PHE A 63 6.90 13.02 6.05
C PHE A 63 6.12 12.17 7.06
N THR A 64 6.42 10.88 7.12
CA THR A 64 5.71 9.94 8.01
C THR A 64 6.36 9.82 9.39
N GLY A 65 7.54 10.42 9.60
CA GLY A 65 8.28 10.36 10.86
C GLY A 65 8.94 9.00 11.15
N TYR A 66 9.11 8.16 10.13
CA TYR A 66 9.79 6.87 10.25
C TYR A 66 11.25 6.98 9.77
N PRO A 67 12.17 6.15 10.27
CA PRO A 67 13.58 6.24 9.87
C PRO A 67 13.82 5.86 8.39
N ARG A 68 12.91 5.08 7.78
CA ARG A 68 13.00 4.60 6.40
C ARG A 68 11.61 4.37 5.81
N ALA A 69 11.49 4.49 4.49
CA ALA A 69 10.37 4.00 3.70
C ALA A 69 10.87 3.03 2.62
N LEU A 70 9.96 2.18 2.12
CA LEU A 70 10.21 1.28 1.00
C LEU A 70 9.05 1.41 0.00
N LEU A 71 9.39 1.58 -1.28
CA LEU A 71 8.39 1.68 -2.33
C LEU A 71 7.91 0.31 -2.82
N PHE A 72 6.60 0.24 -3.07
CA PHE A 72 5.96 -0.83 -3.81
C PHE A 72 5.11 -0.21 -4.92
N SER A 73 4.89 -0.92 -6.01
CA SER A 73 4.11 -0.40 -7.14
C SER A 73 2.65 -0.09 -6.78
N THR A 74 2.09 -0.73 -5.75
CA THR A 74 0.73 -0.45 -5.23
C THR A 74 0.65 -0.69 -3.72
N GLY A 75 -0.34 -0.07 -3.06
CA GLY A 75 -0.64 -0.35 -1.65
C GLY A 75 -1.13 -1.78 -1.41
N TYR A 76 -1.67 -2.45 -2.43
CA TYR A 76 -2.00 -3.88 -2.36
C TYR A 76 -0.71 -4.70 -2.21
N MET A 77 0.27 -4.51 -3.11
CA MET A 77 1.55 -5.21 -3.07
C MET A 77 2.36 -4.93 -1.79
N ALA A 78 2.28 -3.71 -1.25
CA ALA A 78 2.92 -3.36 0.02
C ALA A 78 2.43 -4.26 1.17
N ASN A 79 1.12 -4.47 1.29
CA ASN A 79 0.55 -5.34 2.32
C ASN A 79 0.94 -6.81 2.12
N LEU A 80 0.93 -7.31 0.88
CA LEU A 80 1.36 -8.68 0.61
C LEU A 80 2.84 -8.87 0.94
N GLY A 81 3.69 -7.95 0.48
CA GLY A 81 5.13 -7.99 0.74
C GLY A 81 5.45 -7.91 2.23
N LEU A 82 4.73 -7.07 2.98
CA LEU A 82 4.85 -6.97 4.44
C LEU A 82 4.58 -8.33 5.10
N CYS A 83 3.43 -8.94 4.82
CA CYS A 83 3.07 -10.23 5.41
C CYS A 83 4.05 -11.33 5.02
N GLN A 84 4.46 -11.41 3.75
CA GLN A 84 5.41 -12.43 3.29
C GLN A 84 6.82 -12.26 3.87
N ALA A 85 7.23 -11.03 4.20
CA ALA A 85 8.55 -10.76 4.75
C ALA A 85 8.64 -10.95 6.27
N LEU A 86 7.55 -10.69 7.00
CA LEU A 86 7.56 -10.63 8.47
C LEU A 86 6.82 -11.76 9.16
N VAL A 87 5.95 -12.48 8.45
CA VAL A 87 5.08 -13.51 9.05
C VAL A 87 5.49 -14.88 8.53
N GLU A 88 5.69 -15.82 9.44
CA GLU A 88 6.10 -17.18 9.13
C GLU A 88 5.02 -18.22 9.46
N LYS A 89 5.21 -19.42 8.92
CA LYS A 89 4.35 -20.57 9.24
C LYS A 89 4.46 -20.90 10.73
N GLY A 90 3.33 -20.83 11.42
CA GLY A 90 3.25 -21.07 12.87
C GLY A 90 2.89 -19.81 13.64
N ASP A 91 3.11 -18.63 13.05
CA ASP A 91 2.65 -17.37 13.61
C ASP A 91 1.13 -17.27 13.62
N HIS A 92 0.65 -16.27 14.34
CA HIS A 92 -0.75 -15.95 14.48
C HIS A 92 -0.99 -14.52 13.98
N VAL A 93 -1.88 -14.37 13.00
CA VAL A 93 -2.26 -13.08 12.42
C VAL A 93 -3.70 -12.78 12.82
N PHE A 94 -3.94 -11.61 13.40
CA PHE A 94 -5.27 -11.18 13.84
C PHE A 94 -5.76 -10.04 12.93
N GLU A 95 -6.92 -10.23 12.31
CA GLU A 95 -7.45 -9.27 11.33
C GLU A 95 -8.91 -8.92 11.59
N ASP A 96 -9.20 -7.62 11.47
CA ASP A 96 -10.56 -7.10 11.49
C ASP A 96 -11.37 -7.68 10.32
N ARG A 97 -12.66 -7.94 10.53
CA ARG A 97 -13.52 -8.49 9.46
C ARG A 97 -13.66 -7.58 8.24
N LEU A 98 -13.46 -6.28 8.36
CA LEU A 98 -13.51 -5.33 7.25
C LEU A 98 -12.13 -4.85 6.80
N ASN A 99 -11.05 -5.52 7.22
CA ASN A 99 -9.73 -5.27 6.65
C ASN A 99 -9.79 -5.35 5.11
N HIS A 100 -8.99 -4.49 4.48
CA HIS A 100 -8.88 -4.46 3.02
C HIS A 100 -8.38 -5.81 2.50
N ALA A 101 -8.84 -6.20 1.30
CA ALA A 101 -8.54 -7.52 0.71
C ALA A 101 -7.03 -7.84 0.69
N SER A 102 -6.18 -6.84 0.45
CA SER A 102 -4.72 -7.02 0.45
C SER A 102 -4.12 -7.51 1.78
N LEU A 103 -4.71 -7.13 2.92
CA LEU A 103 -4.28 -7.62 4.22
C LEU A 103 -4.70 -9.08 4.39
N ILE A 104 -5.97 -9.37 4.06
CA ILE A 104 -6.53 -10.73 4.12
C ILE A 104 -5.71 -11.70 3.25
N ASP A 105 -5.39 -11.29 2.02
CA ASP A 105 -4.59 -12.10 1.11
C ASP A 105 -3.15 -12.25 1.63
N GLY A 106 -2.57 -11.20 2.21
CA GLY A 106 -1.27 -11.27 2.88
C GLY A 106 -1.25 -12.28 4.03
N GLY A 107 -2.23 -12.22 4.94
CA GLY A 107 -2.39 -13.15 6.04
C GLY A 107 -2.59 -14.59 5.58
N LEU A 108 -3.42 -14.82 4.56
CA LEU A 108 -3.64 -16.16 3.99
C LEU A 108 -2.39 -16.72 3.31
N LEU A 109 -1.68 -15.92 2.52
CA LEU A 109 -0.50 -16.34 1.77
C LEU A 109 0.73 -16.57 2.65
N SER A 110 0.80 -15.93 3.83
CA SER A 110 1.90 -16.13 4.79
C SER A 110 1.99 -17.56 5.34
N GLY A 111 0.89 -18.32 5.32
CA GLY A 111 0.81 -19.64 5.95
C GLY A 111 0.66 -19.60 7.47
N ALA A 112 0.53 -18.42 8.07
CA ALA A 112 0.19 -18.25 9.47
C ALA A 112 -1.26 -18.66 9.78
N ARG A 113 -1.56 -18.78 11.07
CA ARG A 113 -2.93 -19.02 11.55
C ARG A 113 -3.67 -17.69 11.57
N LEU A 114 -4.60 -17.50 10.64
CA LEU A 114 -5.43 -16.30 10.54
C LEU A 114 -6.62 -16.34 11.51
N HIS A 115 -6.73 -15.33 12.36
CA HIS A 115 -7.82 -15.14 13.33
C HIS A 115 -8.61 -13.89 13.00
N ARG A 116 -9.84 -14.05 12.51
CA ARG A 116 -10.72 -12.91 12.19
C ARG A 116 -11.59 -12.53 13.39
N TYR A 117 -11.56 -11.24 13.77
CA TYR A 117 -12.38 -10.68 14.86
C TYR A 117 -13.42 -9.68 14.32
N LEU A 118 -14.47 -9.41 15.11
CA LEU A 118 -15.57 -8.53 14.69
C LEU A 118 -15.08 -7.10 14.43
N HIS A 119 -15.71 -6.42 13.47
CA HIS A 119 -15.26 -5.09 13.06
C HIS A 119 -15.30 -4.09 14.20
N ASN A 120 -14.16 -3.44 14.47
CA ASN A 120 -14.00 -2.44 15.53
C ASN A 120 -14.39 -2.94 16.92
N ASP A 121 -14.24 -4.25 17.18
CA ASP A 121 -14.62 -4.89 18.44
C ASP A 121 -13.37 -5.43 19.16
N VAL A 122 -12.89 -4.65 20.11
CA VAL A 122 -11.72 -4.99 20.94
C VAL A 122 -11.98 -6.21 21.82
N SER A 123 -13.22 -6.41 22.28
CA SER A 123 -13.57 -7.58 23.10
C SER A 123 -13.48 -8.88 22.28
N SER A 124 -13.93 -8.83 21.02
CA SER A 124 -13.79 -9.96 20.09
C SER A 124 -12.33 -10.27 19.81
N LEU A 125 -11.48 -9.25 19.64
CA LEU A 125 -10.04 -9.41 19.47
C LEU A 125 -9.40 -10.05 20.71
N GLU A 126 -9.68 -9.54 21.91
CA GLU A 126 -9.12 -10.04 23.17
C GLU A 126 -9.45 -11.53 23.40
N GLN A 127 -10.70 -11.94 23.12
CA GLN A 127 -11.10 -13.34 23.20
C GLN A 127 -10.32 -14.26 22.24
N LYS A 128 -9.85 -13.73 21.10
CA LYS A 128 -9.02 -14.50 20.16
C LYS A 128 -7.58 -14.58 20.65
N LEU A 129 -7.02 -13.49 21.15
CA LEU A 129 -5.66 -13.43 21.72
C LEU A 129 -5.50 -14.44 22.87
N GLN A 130 -6.43 -14.44 23.84
CA GLN A 130 -6.39 -15.35 25.00
C GLN A 130 -6.43 -16.86 24.65
N LYS A 131 -6.85 -17.22 23.43
CA LYS A 131 -6.87 -18.62 22.97
C LYS A 131 -5.53 -19.08 22.40
N VAL A 132 -4.66 -18.14 22.05
CA VAL A 132 -3.36 -18.39 21.44
C VAL A 132 -2.25 -18.36 22.47
N ASP A 133 -2.37 -17.54 23.53
CA ASP A 133 -1.39 -17.43 24.62
C ASP A 133 -1.35 -18.65 25.57
N LYS A 134 -2.06 -19.75 25.25
CA LYS A 134 -2.10 -21.00 26.02
C LYS A 134 -1.41 -22.13 25.28
#